data_AF-A0A359GSV9-F1
#
_entry.id   AF-A0A359GSV9-F1
#
_cell.length_a   1.000
_cell.length_b   1.000
_cell.length_c   1.000
_cell.angle_alpha   90.00
_cell.angle_beta   90.00
_cell.angle_gamma   90.00
#
_symmetry.space_group_name_H-M   'P 1'
#
loop_
_entity.id
_entity.type
_entity.pdbx_description
1 polymer ?
#
loop_
_entity_poly.entity_id
_entity_poly.type
_entity_poly.pdbx_seq_one_letter_code
_entity_poly.pdbx_strand_id
1 'polypeptide(L)' 'NGYGFCEQCNELIAFERLLARPEANLCISCQNHADTKT' A
#
# COMPACT_ATOMS: atom_id res chain seq x y z
N ASN A 1 -1.41 8.74 -9.91
CA ASN A 1 -1.85 8.40 -8.54
C ASN A 1 -1.09 9.23 -7.55
N GLY A 2 -1.81 9.89 -6.64
CA GLY A 2 -1.23 10.77 -5.62
C GLY A 2 -0.85 10.02 -4.36
N TYR A 3 -0.20 10.73 -3.42
CA TYR A 3 0.10 10.22 -2.10
C TYR A 3 -1.14 9.63 -1.41
N GLY A 4 -0.99 8.46 -0.78
CA GLY A 4 -2.07 7.77 -0.07
C GLY A 4 -2.94 6.83 -0.91
N PHE A 5 -2.60 6.59 -2.18
CA PHE A 5 -3.26 5.61 -3.04
C PHE A 5 -2.32 4.47 -3.41
N CYS A 6 -2.87 3.25 -3.44
CA CYS A 6 -2.17 2.05 -3.87
C CYS A 6 -1.85 2.11 -5.37
N GLU A 7 -0.60 1.86 -5.73
CA GLU A 7 -0.17 1.87 -7.13
C GLU A 7 -0.71 0.69 -7.95
N GLN A 8 -1.14 -0.40 -7.32
CA GLN A 8 -1.63 -1.60 -8.02
C GLN A 8 -3.15 -1.63 -8.20
N CYS A 9 -3.92 -1.38 -7.14
CA CYS A 9 -5.37 -1.45 -7.18
C CYS A 9 -6.07 -0.08 -7.20
N ASN A 10 -5.30 1.01 -7.08
CA ASN A 10 -5.83 2.38 -7.06
C ASN A 10 -6.75 2.68 -5.86
N GLU A 11 -6.75 1.84 -4.82
CA GLU A 11 -7.49 2.06 -3.58
C GLU A 11 -6.71 2.88 -2.56
N LEU A 12 -7.39 3.38 -1.53
CA LEU A 12 -6.75 4.11 -0.44
C LEU A 12 -5.82 3.22 0.38
N ILE A 13 -4.65 3.74 0.71
CA ILE A 13 -3.75 3.12 1.70
C ILE A 13 -4.26 3.51 3.09
N ALA A 14 -4.46 2.52 3.95
CA ALA A 14 -4.91 2.75 5.32
C ALA A 14 -4.03 3.79 6.03
N PHE A 15 -4.66 4.76 6.68
CA PHE A 15 -3.96 5.88 7.31
C PHE A 15 -2.93 5.41 8.35
N GLU A 16 -3.28 4.41 9.16
CA GLU A 16 -2.37 3.79 10.15
C GLU A 16 -1.09 3.26 9.50
N ARG A 17 -1.18 2.74 8.27
CA ARG A 17 -0.03 2.27 7.51
C ARG A 17 0.85 3.41 7.02
N LEU A 18 0.25 4.52 6.56
CA LEU A 18 0.99 5.73 6.18
C LEU A 18 1.62 6.43 7.40
N LEU A 19 0.97 6.37 8.57
CA LEU A 19 1.54 6.84 9.83
C LEU A 19 2.77 6.03 10.24
N ALA A 20 2.70 4.70 10.12
CA ALA A 20 3.82 3.82 10.44
C ALA A 20 4.93 3.90 9.38
N ARG A 21 4.56 4.01 8.10
CA ARG A 21 5.46 4.07 6.93
C ARG A 21 4.89 5.02 5.86
N PRO A 22 5.28 6.30 5.87
CA PRO A 22 4.75 7.30 4.93
C PRO A 22 5.21 7.06 3.49
N GLU A 23 6.33 6.39 3.29
CA GLU A 23 6.86 5.99 1.96
C GLU A 23 6.10 4.83 1.30
N ALA A 24 5.06 4.29 1.93
CA ALA A 24 4.43 3.07 1.46
C ALA A 24 3.46 3.32 0.30
N ASN A 25 3.68 2.66 -0.84
CA ASN A 25 2.94 2.91 -2.10
C ASN A 25 1.91 1.83 -2.49
N LEU A 26 1.82 0.73 -1.73
CA LEU A 26 0.85 -0.36 -1.97
C LEU A 26 -0.17 -0.43 -0.82
N CYS A 27 -1.37 -0.98 -1.01
CA CYS A 27 -2.22 -1.32 0.14
C CYS A 27 -1.72 -2.62 0.82
N ILE A 28 -2.24 -2.94 2.01
CA ILE A 28 -1.83 -4.16 2.75
C ILE A 28 -2.12 -5.42 1.93
N SER A 29 -3.28 -5.49 1.27
CA SER A 29 -3.65 -6.65 0.44
C SER A 29 -2.66 -6.85 -0.71
N CYS A 30 -2.36 -5.79 -1.46
CA CYS A 30 -1.38 -5.82 -2.55
C CYS A 30 0.03 -6.15 -2.05
N GLN A 31 0.45 -5.58 -0.91
CA GLN A 31 1.75 -5.87 -0.30
C GLN A 31 1.88 -7.34 0.09
N ASN A 32 0.86 -7.92 0.72
CA ASN A 32 0.85 -9.32 1.12
C ASN A 32 0.94 -10.24 -0.11
N HIS A 33 0.19 -9.95 -1.18
CA HIS A 33 0.29 -10.70 -2.44
C HIS A 33 1.67 -10.59 -3.11
N ALA A 34 2.36 -9.46 -2.94
CA ALA A 34 3.71 -9.28 -3.48
C ALA A 34 4.74 -10.09 -2.67
N ASP A 35 4.59 -10.15 -1.35
CA ASP A 35 5.50 -10.84 -0.44
C ASP A 35 5.39 -12.37 -0.54
N THR A 36 4.18 -12.91 -0.72
CA THR A 36 3.94 -14.36 -0.84
C THR A 36 4.36 -14.96 -2.18
N LYS A 37 4.93 -14.17 -3.11
CA LYS A 37 5.50 -14.67 -4.38
C LYS A 37 6.98 -15.01 -4.25
N THR A 38 7.33 -15.75 -3.20
CA THR A 38 8.67 -16.36 -3.02
C THR A 38 8.56 -17.87 -3.09
#